data_AF-A0A7V9HDQ9-F1
#
_entry.id   AF-A0A7V9HDQ9-F1
#
_cell.length_a   1.000
_cell.length_b   1.000
_cell.length_c   1.000
_cell.angle_alpha   90.00
_cell.angle_beta   90.00
_cell.angle_gamma   90.00
#
_symmetry.space_group_name_H-M   'P 1'
#
loop_
_entity.id
_entity.type
_entity.pdbx_description
1 polymer ?
#
loop_
_entity_poly.entity_id
_entity_poly.type
_entity_poly.pdbx_seq_one_letter_code
_entity_poly.pdbx_strand_id
1 'polypeptide(L)'
;GNMSPDSVAMSMQTMFDAAAADDLDALFELRLGEDRFRMQVAEGRLDVSRGEAADAAGVIETTPPALVELIYRDRKVAEAEQAGDLRIEGDRGAVMRFIGLFRLPDPVAV
;
A
#
# COMPACT_ATOMS: atom_id res chain seq x y z
N GLY A 1 -7.19 14.21 -13.70
CA GLY A 1 -6.90 13.06 -14.57
C GLY A 1 -6.98 11.83 -13.70
N ASN A 2 -7.82 10.86 -14.05
CA ASN A 2 -8.01 9.65 -13.25
C ASN A 2 -6.72 8.81 -13.37
N MET A 3 -6.07 8.48 -12.25
CA MET A 3 -4.96 7.51 -12.27
C MET A 3 -5.52 6.16 -12.72
N SER A 4 -4.90 5.49 -13.69
CA SER A 4 -5.34 4.16 -14.05
C SER A 4 -4.93 3.17 -12.95
N PRO A 5 -5.74 2.12 -12.69
CA PRO A 5 -5.41 1.03 -11.78
C PRO A 5 -3.99 0.47 -12.00
N ASP A 6 -3.60 0.31 -13.26
CA ASP A 6 -2.29 -0.22 -13.63
C ASP A 6 -1.15 0.74 -13.28
N SER A 7 -1.36 2.05 -13.39
CA SER A 7 -0.36 3.05 -12.98
C SER A 7 -0.14 3.05 -11.46
N VAL A 8 -1.20 2.81 -10.67
CA VAL A 8 -1.07 2.65 -9.21
C VAL A 8 -0.24 1.41 -8.89
N ALA A 9 -0.60 0.26 -9.49
CA ALA A 9 0.11 -1.00 -9.29
C ALA A 9 1.61 -0.89 -9.65
N MET A 10 1.93 -0.32 -10.82
CA MET A 10 3.32 -0.12 -11.24
C MET A 10 4.09 0.81 -10.31
N SER A 11 3.45 1.89 -9.83
CA SER A 11 4.09 2.82 -8.89
C SER A 11 4.39 2.14 -7.56
N MET A 12 3.44 1.37 -7.01
CA MET A 12 3.64 0.61 -5.77
C MET A 12 4.77 -0.41 -5.89
N GLN A 13 4.80 -1.19 -6.97
CA GLN A 13 5.89 -2.15 -7.23
C GLN A 13 7.26 -1.47 -7.32
N THR A 14 7.33 -0.26 -7.89
CA THR A 14 8.58 0.49 -8.00
C THR A 14 9.10 0.95 -6.64
N MET A 15 8.21 1.24 -5.68
CA MET A 15 8.56 1.78 -4.36
C MET A 15 8.73 0.69 -3.29
N PHE A 16 8.46 -0.57 -3.64
CA PHE A 16 8.55 -1.70 -2.75
C PHE A 16 10.02 -2.04 -2.43
N ASP A 17 10.38 -1.93 -1.16
CA ASP A 17 11.67 -2.36 -0.63
C ASP A 17 11.63 -3.87 -0.29
N ALA A 18 12.04 -4.67 -1.27
CA ALA A 18 12.15 -6.12 -1.14
C ALA A 18 13.07 -6.57 0.01
N ALA A 19 14.08 -5.78 0.36
CA ALA A 19 14.98 -6.11 1.47
C ALA A 19 14.33 -5.87 2.83
N ALA A 20 13.43 -4.88 2.93
CA ALA A 20 12.65 -4.62 4.13
C ALA A 20 11.49 -5.61 4.34
N ALA A 21 11.06 -6.30 3.29
CA ALA A 21 9.97 -7.28 3.36
C ALA A 21 10.28 -8.44 4.32
N ASP A 22 11.55 -8.84 4.40
CA ASP A 22 12.05 -9.89 5.29
C ASP A 22 11.17 -11.16 5.20
N ASP A 23 10.58 -11.63 6.30
CA ASP A 23 9.71 -12.81 6.35
C ASP A 23 8.21 -12.52 6.11
N LEU A 24 7.83 -11.32 5.66
CA LEU A 24 6.43 -11.01 5.39
C LEU A 24 5.92 -11.81 4.18
N ASP A 25 5.02 -12.75 4.45
CA ASP A 25 4.20 -13.44 3.46
C ASP A 25 2.72 -13.24 3.83
N ALA A 26 2.06 -12.33 3.12
CA ALA A 26 0.71 -11.92 3.46
C ALA A 26 -0.04 -11.32 2.27
N LEU A 27 -1.35 -11.52 2.31
CA LEU A 27 -2.29 -10.96 1.36
C LEU A 27 -2.98 -9.73 1.96
N PHE A 28 -3.03 -8.64 1.21
CA PHE A 28 -3.72 -7.41 1.59
C PHE A 28 -4.72 -6.98 0.51
N GLU A 29 -5.78 -6.29 0.94
CA GLU A 29 -6.71 -5.63 0.04
C GLU A 29 -6.50 -4.11 0.09
N LEU A 30 -6.37 -3.47 -1.07
CA LEU A 30 -6.44 -2.02 -1.20
C LEU A 30 -7.77 -1.63 -1.82
N ARG A 31 -8.50 -0.75 -1.14
CA ARG A 31 -9.76 -0.16 -1.59
C ARG A 31 -9.54 1.31 -1.95
N LEU A 32 -9.75 1.65 -3.21
CA LEU A 32 -9.70 3.03 -3.71
C LEU A 32 -11.08 3.42 -4.23
N GLY A 33 -11.94 3.95 -3.36
CA GLY A 33 -13.34 4.19 -3.69
C GLY A 33 -14.06 2.88 -4.04
N GLU A 34 -14.49 2.72 -5.29
CA GLU A 34 -15.13 1.48 -5.79
C GLU A 34 -14.11 0.44 -6.28
N ASP A 35 -12.85 0.83 -6.49
CA ASP A 35 -11.82 -0.06 -6.97
C ASP A 35 -11.29 -0.97 -5.85
N ARG A 36 -11.02 -2.23 -6.20
CA ARG A 36 -10.44 -3.24 -5.32
C ARG A 36 -9.17 -3.80 -5.95
N PHE A 37 -8.13 -3.88 -5.15
CA PHE A 37 -6.84 -4.42 -5.53
C PHE A 37 -6.39 -5.47 -4.53
N ARG A 38 -5.91 -6.57 -5.07
CA ARG A 38 -5.23 -7.64 -4.35
C ARG A 38 -3.73 -7.36 -4.36
N MET A 39 -3.13 -7.31 -3.18
CA MET A 39 -1.69 -7.08 -2.99
C MET A 39 -1.10 -8.26 -2.23
N GLN A 40 -0.33 -9.10 -2.92
CA GLN A 40 0.35 -10.24 -2.32
C GLN A 40 1.82 -9.87 -2.10
N VAL A 41 2.28 -9.96 -0.85
CA VAL A 41 3.71 -10.02 -0.56
C VAL A 41 4.08 -11.48 -0.37
N ALA A 42 5.01 -11.99 -1.16
CA ALA A 42 5.54 -13.34 -1.03
C ALA A 42 6.97 -13.38 -1.60
N GLU A 43 7.86 -14.12 -0.94
CA GLU A 43 9.26 -14.31 -1.41
C GLU A 43 9.99 -13.00 -1.72
N GLY A 44 9.74 -11.95 -0.94
CA GLY A 44 10.34 -10.62 -1.15
C GLY A 44 9.88 -9.92 -2.43
N ARG A 45 8.69 -10.23 -2.93
CA ARG A 45 8.06 -9.57 -4.09
C ARG A 45 6.66 -9.08 -3.74
N LEU A 46 6.25 -8.02 -4.44
CA LEU A 46 4.90 -7.49 -4.38
C LEU A 46 4.19 -7.72 -5.71
N ASP A 47 3.17 -8.57 -5.69
CA ASP A 47 2.24 -8.76 -6.80
C ASP A 47 0.96 -7.95 -6.54
N VAL A 48 0.61 -7.10 -7.50
CA VAL A 48 -0.60 -6.28 -7.44
C VAL A 48 -1.50 -6.64 -8.61
N SER A 49 -2.75 -7.01 -8.32
CA SER A 49 -3.75 -7.31 -9.35
C SER A 49 -5.10 -6.72 -8.96
N ARG A 50 -5.97 -6.48 -9.95
CA ARG A 50 -7.31 -5.96 -9.71
C ARG A 50 -8.22 -7.09 -9.23
N GLY A 51 -9.02 -6.80 -8.21
CA GLY A 51 -9.97 -7.75 -7.64
C GLY A 51 -10.01 -7.68 -6.11
N GLU A 52 -10.98 -8.40 -5.56
CA GLU A 52 -11.13 -8.59 -4.12
C GLU A 52 -10.11 -9.62 -3.61
N ALA A 53 -9.69 -9.45 -2.36
CA ALA A 53 -8.80 -10.36 -1.67
C ALA A 53 -9.55 -11.02 -0.51
N ALA A 54 -10.20 -12.14 -0.81
CA ALA A 54 -10.75 -13.02 0.22
C ALA A 54 -9.63 -13.44 1.18
N ASP A 55 -9.91 -13.41 2.47
CA ASP A 55 -8.97 -13.76 3.55
C ASP A 55 -7.71 -12.87 3.63
N ALA A 56 -7.83 -11.61 3.20
CA ALA A 56 -6.76 -10.63 3.40
C ALA A 56 -6.42 -10.49 4.89
N ALA A 57 -5.13 -10.49 5.20
CA ALA A 57 -4.59 -10.20 6.52
C ALA A 57 -4.98 -8.79 6.99
N GLY A 58 -5.12 -7.85 6.05
CA GLY A 58 -5.69 -6.55 6.32
C GLY A 58 -6.22 -5.86 5.08
N VAL A 59 -7.15 -4.93 5.32
CA VAL A 59 -7.77 -4.08 4.31
C VAL A 59 -7.32 -2.65 4.55
N ILE A 60 -6.87 -2.00 3.48
CA ILE A 60 -6.44 -0.60 3.45
C ILE A 60 -7.44 0.14 2.58
N GLU A 61 -8.28 0.98 3.19
CA GLU A 61 -9.22 1.82 2.47
C GLU A 61 -8.72 3.26 2.49
N THR A 62 -8.55 3.84 1.30
CA THR A 62 -8.02 5.19 1.15
C THR A 62 -8.44 5.81 -0.19
N THR A 63 -8.00 7.04 -0.44
CA THR A 63 -8.19 7.71 -1.73
C THR A 63 -6.87 7.74 -2.50
N PRO A 64 -6.88 7.81 -3.85
CA PRO A 64 -5.63 7.90 -4.61
C PRO A 64 -4.72 9.07 -4.18
N PRO A 65 -5.23 10.28 -3.88
CA PRO A 65 -4.41 11.36 -3.32
C PRO A 65 -3.80 11.00 -1.97
N ALA A 66 -4.58 10.43 -1.05
CA ALA A 66 -4.08 10.05 0.28
C ALA A 66 -3.07 8.90 0.21
N LEU A 67 -3.25 7.94 -0.69
CA LEU A 67 -2.26 6.88 -0.97
C LEU A 67 -0.95 7.48 -1.46
N VAL A 68 -1.00 8.45 -2.38
CA VAL A 68 0.19 9.16 -2.86
C VAL A 68 0.84 9.94 -1.72
N GLU A 69 0.09 10.58 -0.82
CA GLU A 69 0.68 11.27 0.32
C GLU A 69 1.32 10.31 1.35
N LEU A 70 0.67 9.17 1.61
CA LEU A 70 1.19 8.14 2.51
C LEU A 70 2.51 7.56 1.99
N ILE A 71 2.62 7.38 0.67
CA ILE A 71 3.83 6.80 0.07
C ILE A 71 4.90 7.85 -0.23
N TYR A 72 4.53 9.04 -0.72
CA TYR A 72 5.47 10.05 -1.23
C TYR A 72 5.71 11.27 -0.32
N ARG A 73 4.89 11.51 0.71
CA ARG A 73 5.02 12.73 1.54
C ARG A 73 5.32 12.48 3.01
N ASP A 74 5.69 11.24 3.36
CA ASP A 74 5.98 10.85 4.74
C ASP A 74 4.81 11.18 5.70
N ARG A 75 3.58 11.21 5.17
CA ARG A 75 2.39 11.49 5.96
C ARG A 75 2.18 10.32 6.93
N LYS A 76 2.05 10.62 8.22
CA LYS A 76 1.87 9.58 9.24
C LYS A 76 0.51 8.90 9.07
N VAL A 77 0.50 7.57 9.13
CA VAL A 77 -0.73 6.75 9.12
C VAL A 77 -1.78 7.28 10.10
N ALA A 78 -1.37 7.64 11.31
CA ALA A 78 -2.27 8.19 12.34
C ALA A 78 -2.95 9.51 11.92
N GLU A 79 -2.26 10.37 11.18
CA GLU A 79 -2.81 11.63 10.69
C GLU A 79 -3.78 11.41 9.51
N ALA A 80 -3.51 10.41 8.67
CA ALA A 80 -4.43 10.00 7.61
C ALA A 80 -5.73 9.40 8.16
N GLU A 81 -5.64 8.57 9.21
CA GLU A 81 -6.81 7.99 9.86
C GLU A 81 -7.63 9.04 10.62
N GLN A 82 -6.99 9.96 11.34
CA GLN A 82 -7.70 11.05 12.03
C GLN A 82 -8.45 11.97 11.06
N ALA A 83 -7.91 12.18 9.87
CA ALA A 83 -8.56 12.95 8.80
C ALA A 83 -9.70 12.18 8.10
N GLY A 84 -9.81 10.86 8.34
CA GLY A 84 -10.74 9.99 7.63
C GLY A 84 -10.29 9.62 6.21
N ASP A 85 -9.04 9.91 5.86
CA ASP A 85 -8.45 9.64 4.54
C ASP A 85 -7.90 8.21 4.41
N LEU A 86 -7.74 7.53 5.55
CA LEU A 86 -7.25 6.17 5.66
C LEU A 86 -8.09 5.41 6.67
N ARG A 87 -8.42 4.17 6.35
CA ARG A 87 -9.04 3.22 7.26
C ARG A 87 -8.35 1.88 7.10
N ILE A 88 -8.01 1.28 8.24
CA ILE A 88 -7.36 -0.03 8.30
C ILE A 88 -8.30 -1.01 8.97
N GLU A 89 -8.54 -2.16 8.35
CA GLU A 89 -9.28 -3.29 8.92
C GLU A 89 -8.39 -4.54 8.96
N GLY A 90 -8.67 -5.48 9.87
CA GLY A 90 -7.90 -6.70 10.04
C GLY A 90 -6.67 -6.53 10.96
N ASP A 91 -5.58 -7.24 10.64
CA ASP A 91 -4.33 -7.19 11.40
C ASP A 91 -3.58 -5.88 11.13
N ARG A 92 -3.73 -4.96 12.07
CA ARG A 92 -3.07 -3.65 12.03
C ARG A 92 -1.56 -3.75 12.06
N GLY A 93 -0.98 -4.73 12.74
CA GLY A 93 0.48 -4.92 12.78
C GLY A 93 1.02 -5.31 11.41
N ALA A 94 0.35 -6.25 10.74
CA ALA A 94 0.68 -6.66 9.38
C ALA A 94 0.54 -5.49 8.39
N VAL A 95 -0.53 -4.70 8.49
CA VAL A 95 -0.74 -3.53 7.62
C VAL A 95 0.32 -2.45 7.85
N MET A 96 0.68 -2.16 9.10
CA MET A 96 1.74 -1.19 9.41
C MET A 96 3.09 -1.66 8.87
N ARG A 97 3.39 -2.96 8.99
CA ARG A 97 4.59 -3.55 8.41
C ARG A 97 4.59 -3.42 6.88
N PHE A 98 3.47 -3.74 6.23
CA PHE A 98 3.28 -3.59 4.79
C PHE A 98 3.49 -2.15 4.30
N ILE A 99 2.87 -1.17 4.97
CA ILE A 99 3.07 0.26 4.63
C ILE A 99 4.55 0.65 4.77
N GLY A 100 5.24 0.14 5.79
CA GLY A 100 6.67 0.36 5.99
C GLY A 100 7.59 -0.27 4.93
N LEU A 101 7.06 -1.13 4.04
CA LEU A 101 7.81 -1.68 2.91
C LEU A 101 7.91 -0.71 1.74
N PHE A 102 7.13 0.36 1.73
CA PHE A 102 7.22 1.39 0.70
C PHE A 102 8.09 2.52 1.22
N ARG A 103 9.27 2.68 0.63
CA ARG A 103 10.14 3.82 0.91
C ARG A 103 10.08 4.79 -0.27
N LEU A 104 10.13 6.10 0.00
CA LEU A 104 10.53 7.01 -1.06
C LEU A 104 11.92 6.57 -1.55
N PRO A 105 12.17 6.55 -2.86
CA PRO A 105 13.55 6.55 -3.32
C PRO A 105 14.25 7.73 -2.65
N ASP A 106 15.41 7.49 -2.03
CA ASP A 106 16.26 8.58 -1.56
C ASP A 106 16.32 9.61 -2.69
N PRO A 107 16.02 10.90 -2.43
CA PRO A 107 16.16 11.90 -3.46
C PRO A 107 17.59 11.78 -3.95
N VAL A 108 17.77 11.37 -5.21
CA VAL A 108 19.08 11.25 -5.83
C VAL A 108 19.75 12.59 -5.58
N ALA A 109 20.72 12.61 -4.67
CA ALA A 109 21.48 13.81 -4.38
C ALA A 109 22.20 14.16 -5.68
N VAL A 110 21.68 15.20 -6.36
CA VAL A 110 22.31 15.81 -7.53
C VAL A 110 23.46 16.70 -7.10
#